data_AF-A0A6C8Y285-F1
#
_entry.id   AF-A0A6C8Y285-F1
#
_cell.length_a   1.000
_cell.length_b   1.000
_cell.length_c   1.000
_cell.angle_alpha   90.00
_cell.angle_beta   90.00
_cell.angle_gamma   90.00
#
_symmetry.space_group_name_H-M   'P 1'
#
loop_
_entity.id
_entity.type
_entity.pdbx_description
1 polymer ?
#
loop_
_entity_poly.entity_id
_entity_poly.type
_entity_poly.pdbx_seq_one_letter_code
_entity_poly.pdbx_strand_id
1 'polypeptide(L)'
;MGLLNFISKLFHSKNNKTNVAVPVQDLTTEISADAIKPIEEKPCKAPQPRARTKDYSRMEASMPIKGMFSVRDLEFAGSFSRSSSGKWIIAWQDRDVKNKVGGCRTSGRGRYILYNDHEKKITVYGKKLERPDAGKVLNDGTFILTDIRFGNELRNSIYVFNAQGDTLFKRTFGASIANSHLSSGGKILTLTFWGGSGTEANKVYTIDVETKKIMSRKPAPHCIKK
;
A
#
# COMPACT_ATOMS: atom_id res chain seq x y z
N MET A 1 41.30 43.54 2.98
CA MET A 1 41.09 43.41 1.52
C MET A 1 41.16 41.92 1.21
N GLY A 2 40.24 41.24 0.54
CA GLY A 2 39.02 41.60 -0.16
C GLY A 2 38.40 40.28 -0.63
N LEU A 3 37.08 40.21 -0.53
CA LEU A 3 36.19 39.12 -0.91
C LEU A 3 36.16 38.94 -2.46
N LEU A 4 35.74 37.77 -2.93
CA LEU A 4 35.36 37.39 -4.30
C LEU A 4 36.49 37.05 -5.29
N ASN A 5 36.50 35.79 -5.76
CA ASN A 5 36.52 35.42 -7.18
C ASN A 5 36.45 33.89 -7.36
N PHE A 6 35.23 33.36 -7.45
CA PHE A 6 35.00 31.96 -7.86
C PHE A 6 33.84 31.88 -8.86
N ILE A 7 33.94 32.60 -9.99
CA ILE A 7 33.15 32.34 -11.21
C ILE A 7 34.02 32.63 -12.43
N SER A 8 34.08 31.67 -13.37
CA SER A 8 34.46 31.76 -14.80
C SER A 8 35.56 30.79 -15.25
N LYS A 9 35.22 29.50 -15.30
CA LYS A 9 35.86 28.57 -16.23
C LYS A 9 34.80 27.66 -16.83
N LEU A 10 34.02 28.16 -17.79
CA LEU A 10 33.34 27.30 -18.76
C LEU A 10 32.85 28.07 -20.00
N PHE A 11 33.71 28.92 -20.57
CA PHE A 11 33.51 29.40 -21.94
C PHE A 11 34.87 29.57 -22.60
N HIS A 12 35.21 28.67 -23.52
CA HIS A 12 35.88 28.92 -24.80
C HIS A 12 36.14 27.57 -25.50
N SER A 13 35.44 27.28 -26.60
CA SER A 13 36.07 27.01 -27.91
C SER A 13 35.03 26.75 -29.01
N LYS A 14 34.83 27.79 -29.82
CA LYS A 14 34.60 27.88 -31.28
C LYS A 14 34.00 26.70 -32.09
N ASN A 15 32.85 27.01 -32.70
CA ASN A 15 32.43 26.84 -34.11
C ASN A 15 32.91 25.63 -34.92
N ASN A 16 31.95 24.84 -35.44
CA ASN A 16 31.84 24.65 -36.91
C ASN A 16 30.50 24.03 -37.37
N LYS A 17 29.97 24.66 -38.43
CA LYS A 17 29.21 24.10 -39.57
C LYS A 17 27.80 23.53 -39.36
N THR A 18 26.83 24.35 -39.77
CA THR A 18 25.69 24.04 -40.67
C THR A 18 25.47 22.55 -40.99
N ASN A 19 24.34 22.01 -40.53
CA ASN A 19 23.66 20.91 -41.20
C ASN A 19 22.21 21.31 -41.49
N VAL A 20 21.94 21.31 -42.79
CA VAL A 20 20.66 21.53 -43.47
C VAL A 20 19.67 20.46 -43.02
N ALA A 21 18.44 20.88 -42.74
CA ALA A 21 17.32 19.97 -42.50
C ALA A 21 17.08 19.08 -43.73
N VAL A 22 17.20 17.77 -43.55
CA VAL A 22 16.80 16.77 -44.53
C VAL A 22 15.27 16.67 -44.51
N PRO A 23 14.58 16.70 -45.67
CA PRO A 23 13.14 16.54 -45.70
C PRO A 23 12.77 15.09 -45.36
N VAL A 24 11.88 14.93 -44.38
CA VAL A 24 11.27 13.65 -44.03
C VAL A 24 10.42 13.21 -45.22
N GLN A 25 10.82 12.14 -45.90
CA GLN A 25 10.01 11.48 -46.91
C GLN A 25 8.87 10.74 -46.22
N ASP A 26 7.65 11.08 -46.64
CA ASP A 26 6.41 10.45 -46.24
C ASP A 26 6.32 9.05 -46.86
N LEU A 27 6.42 8.01 -46.02
CA LEU A 27 6.28 6.61 -46.40
C LEU A 27 4.91 6.12 -45.92
N THR A 28 3.85 6.58 -46.58
CA THR A 28 2.53 5.97 -46.49
C THR A 28 2.54 4.63 -47.22
N THR A 29 2.87 3.57 -46.48
CA THR A 29 2.59 2.21 -46.93
C THR A 29 1.18 1.88 -46.49
N GLU A 30 0.23 1.85 -47.43
CA GLU A 30 -1.13 1.38 -47.20
C GLU A 30 -1.08 -0.11 -46.80
N ILE A 31 -1.44 -0.40 -45.55
CA ILE A 31 -1.64 -1.77 -45.10
C ILE A 31 -3.12 -2.10 -45.36
N SER A 32 -3.36 -2.89 -46.41
CA SER A 32 -4.66 -3.46 -46.74
C SER A 32 -5.20 -4.29 -45.57
N ALA A 33 -6.49 -4.12 -45.26
CA ALA A 33 -7.16 -4.65 -44.07
C ALA A 33 -7.47 -6.16 -44.10
N ASP A 34 -7.07 -6.90 -45.14
CA ASP A 34 -7.44 -8.31 -45.30
C ASP A 34 -6.23 -9.24 -45.22
N ALA A 35 -5.69 -9.46 -44.01
CA ALA A 35 -4.90 -10.66 -43.66
C ALA A 35 -4.55 -10.73 -42.16
N ILE A 36 -5.53 -10.87 -41.27
CA ILE A 36 -5.26 -11.38 -39.91
C ILE A 36 -6.15 -12.61 -39.68
N LYS A 37 -5.57 -13.80 -39.84
CA LYS A 37 -6.25 -15.03 -39.42
C LYS A 37 -6.29 -15.08 -37.89
N PRO A 38 -7.40 -15.55 -37.27
CA PRO A 38 -7.46 -15.71 -35.81
C PRO A 38 -6.40 -16.69 -35.34
N ILE A 39 -5.61 -16.30 -34.36
CA ILE A 39 -4.73 -17.22 -33.64
C ILE A 39 -5.64 -18.04 -32.72
N GLU A 40 -5.79 -19.32 -33.03
CA GLU A 40 -6.52 -20.26 -32.18
C GLU A 40 -5.71 -20.49 -30.89
N GLU A 41 -6.11 -19.82 -29.81
CA GLU A 41 -5.46 -19.98 -28.50
C GLU A 41 -5.69 -21.40 -27.97
N LYS A 42 -4.63 -22.21 -27.94
CA LYS A 42 -4.64 -23.46 -27.18
C LYS A 42 -4.99 -23.14 -25.72
N PRO A 43 -5.97 -23.81 -25.10
CA PRO A 43 -6.35 -23.52 -23.73
C PRO A 43 -5.17 -23.82 -22.80
N CYS A 44 -4.59 -22.76 -22.27
CA CYS A 44 -3.56 -22.85 -21.25
C CYS A 44 -4.21 -23.42 -19.99
N LYS A 45 -3.88 -24.66 -19.61
CA LYS A 45 -4.33 -25.23 -18.34
C LYS A 45 -3.88 -24.30 -17.23
N ALA A 46 -4.84 -23.66 -16.56
CA ALA A 46 -4.57 -22.80 -15.43
C ALA A 46 -3.73 -23.57 -14.40
N PRO A 47 -2.54 -23.07 -14.00
CA PRO A 47 -1.78 -23.70 -12.94
C PRO A 47 -2.60 -23.64 -11.65
N GLN A 48 -2.98 -24.80 -11.14
CA GLN A 48 -3.63 -24.93 -9.85
C GLN A 48 -2.67 -24.42 -8.76
N PRO A 49 -3.06 -23.43 -7.92
CA PRO A 49 -2.18 -22.91 -6.90
C PRO A 49 -2.01 -23.92 -5.78
N ARG A 50 -0.97 -24.76 -5.84
CA ARG A 50 -0.49 -25.50 -4.67
C ARG A 50 0.42 -24.61 -3.85
N ALA A 51 -0.16 -23.67 -3.11
CA ALA A 51 0.55 -23.01 -2.03
C ALA A 51 0.63 -23.99 -0.85
N ARG A 52 1.81 -24.57 -0.62
CA ARG A 52 2.13 -25.16 0.69
C ARG A 52 2.18 -24.01 1.70
N THR A 53 1.05 -23.70 2.33
CA THR A 53 1.00 -22.72 3.39
C THR A 53 1.65 -23.32 4.64
N LYS A 54 2.75 -22.73 5.10
CA LYS A 54 3.31 -23.06 6.42
C LYS A 54 2.20 -22.86 7.45
N ASP A 55 1.94 -23.86 8.27
CA ASP A 55 0.93 -23.77 9.33
C ASP A 55 1.48 -22.88 10.46
N TYR A 56 0.87 -21.71 10.65
CA TYR A 56 1.22 -20.75 11.69
C TYR A 56 0.35 -20.89 12.94
N SER A 57 -0.68 -21.75 12.91
CA SER A 57 -1.73 -21.80 13.92
C SER A 57 -1.23 -22.21 15.31
N ARG A 58 -0.10 -22.93 15.38
CA ARG A 58 0.49 -23.46 16.62
C ARG A 58 1.60 -22.59 17.22
N MET A 59 1.91 -21.45 16.60
CA MET A 59 2.98 -20.58 17.09
C MET A 59 2.54 -19.80 18.33
N GLU A 60 3.42 -19.73 19.32
CA GLU A 60 3.14 -18.99 20.55
C GLU A 60 3.21 -17.47 20.32
N ALA A 61 2.07 -16.81 20.48
CA ALA A 61 2.00 -15.37 20.58
C ALA A 61 2.13 -14.96 22.04
N SER A 62 3.10 -14.10 22.35
CA SER A 62 3.16 -13.46 23.66
C SER A 62 2.18 -12.29 23.67
N MET A 63 1.22 -12.31 24.61
CA MET A 63 0.28 -11.23 24.81
C MET A 63 0.99 -9.89 25.07
N PRO A 64 0.39 -8.76 24.67
CA PRO A 64 1.10 -7.50 24.60
C PRO A 64 1.50 -6.95 25.97
N ILE A 65 2.79 -7.04 26.28
CA ILE A 65 3.43 -6.35 27.40
C ILE A 65 3.97 -5.02 26.84
N LYS A 66 3.64 -3.89 27.48
CA LYS A 66 4.03 -2.53 27.03
C LYS A 66 3.53 -2.12 25.63
N GLY A 67 2.36 -2.61 25.21
CA GLY A 67 1.70 -2.11 23.99
C GLY A 67 2.23 -2.68 22.66
N MET A 68 2.96 -3.80 22.69
CA MET A 68 3.50 -4.45 21.48
C MET A 68 3.09 -5.92 21.40
N PHE A 69 2.66 -6.41 20.24
CA PHE A 69 2.34 -7.83 20.00
C PHE A 69 3.57 -8.54 19.42
N SER A 70 3.91 -9.72 19.94
CA SER A 70 5.06 -10.48 19.45
C SER A 70 4.81 -11.98 19.27
N VAL A 71 5.49 -12.54 18.27
CA VAL A 71 5.54 -13.96 17.96
C VAL A 71 6.99 -14.32 17.69
N ARG A 72 7.61 -15.05 18.61
CA ARG A 72 9.06 -15.31 18.61
C ARG A 72 9.49 -16.07 17.36
N ASP A 73 8.77 -17.11 16.99
CA ASP A 73 9.08 -17.99 15.85
C ASP A 73 9.01 -17.30 14.49
N LEU A 74 8.38 -16.12 14.45
CA LEU A 74 8.27 -15.28 13.25
C LEU A 74 9.20 -14.07 13.29
N GLU A 75 10.01 -13.92 14.34
CA GLU A 75 10.77 -12.70 14.64
C GLU A 75 9.87 -11.44 14.52
N PHE A 76 8.62 -11.59 14.97
CA PHE A 76 7.61 -10.56 14.85
C PHE A 76 7.48 -9.82 16.18
N ALA A 77 7.57 -8.50 16.12
CA ALA A 77 7.28 -7.60 17.21
C ALA A 77 6.78 -6.28 16.60
N GLY A 78 5.56 -5.88 16.92
CA GLY A 78 4.94 -4.73 16.29
C GLY A 78 3.70 -4.18 17.00
N SER A 79 3.24 -3.04 16.52
CA SER A 79 2.01 -2.38 16.98
C SER A 79 0.80 -3.26 16.72
N PHE A 80 -0.27 -3.08 17.48
CA PHE A 80 -1.48 -3.86 17.31
C PHE A 80 -2.75 -3.08 17.65
N SER A 81 -3.88 -3.64 17.23
CA SER A 81 -5.22 -3.23 17.62
C SER A 81 -6.06 -4.48 17.92
N ARG A 82 -7.05 -4.34 18.80
CA ARG A 82 -7.95 -5.43 19.21
C ARG A 82 -9.39 -5.10 18.82
N SER A 83 -10.15 -6.11 18.43
CA SER A 83 -11.59 -5.98 18.20
C SER A 83 -12.32 -5.67 19.51
N SER A 84 -13.51 -5.07 19.43
CA SER A 84 -14.29 -4.76 20.64
C SER A 84 -14.72 -6.00 21.40
N SER A 85 -14.91 -7.13 20.71
CA SER A 85 -15.17 -8.43 21.33
C SER A 85 -13.97 -9.03 22.06
N GLY A 86 -12.76 -8.49 21.88
CA GLY A 86 -11.53 -9.08 22.39
C GLY A 86 -11.01 -10.28 21.59
N LYS A 87 -11.86 -10.91 20.76
CA LYS A 87 -11.54 -12.13 20.01
C LYS A 87 -10.40 -11.96 19.01
N TRP A 88 -10.30 -10.81 18.36
CA TRP A 88 -9.36 -10.62 17.25
C TRP A 88 -8.31 -9.56 17.58
N ILE A 89 -7.08 -9.85 17.18
CA ILE A 89 -5.95 -8.93 17.25
C ILE A 89 -5.35 -8.82 15.85
N ILE A 90 -5.26 -7.60 15.32
CA ILE A 90 -4.44 -7.30 14.15
C ILE A 90 -3.16 -6.64 14.63
N ALA A 91 -2.02 -7.20 14.24
CA ALA A 91 -0.71 -6.65 14.54
C ALA A 91 0.07 -6.38 13.26
N TRP A 92 0.92 -5.35 13.26
CA TRP A 92 1.72 -4.96 12.12
C TRP A 92 3.11 -4.48 12.52
N GLN A 93 4.06 -4.65 11.62
CA GLN A 93 5.46 -4.34 11.84
C GLN A 93 6.03 -3.59 10.63
N ASP A 94 6.30 -2.29 10.80
CA ASP A 94 7.00 -1.43 9.82
C ASP A 94 8.52 -1.68 9.83
N ARG A 95 8.92 -2.92 9.55
CA ARG A 95 10.34 -3.33 9.64
C ARG A 95 10.73 -4.32 8.55
N ASP A 96 11.90 -4.07 7.98
CA ASP A 96 12.69 -5.09 7.30
C ASP A 96 13.38 -5.97 8.34
N VAL A 97 12.83 -7.14 8.60
CA VAL A 97 13.41 -8.09 9.56
C VAL A 97 14.77 -8.62 9.09
N LYS A 98 14.95 -8.82 7.77
CA LYS A 98 16.20 -9.38 7.22
C LYS A 98 17.37 -8.44 7.45
N ASN A 99 17.17 -7.16 7.14
CA ASN A 99 18.21 -6.15 7.26
C ASN A 99 18.16 -5.36 8.58
N LYS A 100 17.21 -5.70 9.47
CA LYS A 100 16.97 -5.09 10.79
C LYS A 100 16.65 -3.58 10.75
N VAL A 101 16.16 -3.06 9.62
CA VAL A 101 15.83 -1.63 9.41
C VAL A 101 14.33 -1.38 9.62
N GLY A 102 13.98 -0.31 10.33
CA GLY A 102 12.59 0.19 10.44
C GLY A 102 12.46 1.61 9.89
N GLY A 103 11.25 2.16 9.89
CA GLY A 103 11.03 3.56 9.50
C GLY A 103 11.22 3.82 8.01
N CYS A 104 11.54 5.06 7.63
CA CYS A 104 11.59 5.45 6.21
C CYS A 104 12.64 4.64 5.44
N ARG A 105 12.19 3.97 4.38
CA ARG A 105 13.00 3.07 3.56
C ARG A 105 12.39 2.88 2.17
N THR A 106 13.21 2.38 1.26
CA THR A 106 12.84 2.11 -0.15
C THR A 106 12.72 0.62 -0.46
N SER A 107 13.03 -0.25 0.50
CA SER A 107 12.95 -1.71 0.37
C SER A 107 12.71 -2.35 1.74
N GLY A 108 12.53 -3.67 1.76
CA GLY A 108 12.31 -4.41 3.00
C GLY A 108 10.87 -4.31 3.49
N ARG A 109 10.02 -5.18 2.95
CA ARG A 109 8.58 -5.21 3.23
C ARG A 109 8.28 -5.51 4.69
N GLY A 110 7.32 -4.77 5.24
CA GLY A 110 6.76 -5.04 6.56
C GLY A 110 5.90 -6.30 6.60
N ARG A 111 5.47 -6.62 7.82
CA ARG A 111 4.72 -7.84 8.12
C ARG A 111 3.45 -7.51 8.89
N TYR A 112 2.46 -8.39 8.83
CA TYR A 112 1.26 -8.29 9.65
C TYR A 112 0.72 -9.67 10.04
N ILE A 113 0.02 -9.72 11.16
CA ILE A 113 -0.57 -10.92 11.74
C ILE A 113 -2.02 -10.63 12.12
N LEU A 114 -2.95 -11.46 11.65
CA LEU A 114 -4.27 -11.58 12.28
C LEU A 114 -4.22 -12.78 13.24
N TYR A 115 -4.60 -12.54 14.48
CA TYR A 115 -4.59 -13.51 15.55
C TYR A 115 -5.97 -13.60 16.19
N ASN A 116 -6.43 -14.83 16.40
CA ASN A 116 -7.65 -15.14 17.14
C ASN A 116 -7.25 -15.50 18.56
N ASP A 117 -7.55 -14.62 19.51
CA ASP A 117 -7.17 -14.77 20.91
C ASP A 117 -8.02 -15.80 21.66
N HIS A 118 -9.23 -16.10 21.19
CA HIS A 118 -10.03 -17.15 21.81
C HIS A 118 -9.51 -18.54 21.46
N GLU A 119 -9.11 -18.72 20.21
CA GLU A 119 -8.58 -20.00 19.70
C GLU A 119 -7.05 -20.10 19.82
N LYS A 120 -6.42 -19.05 20.37
CA LYS A 120 -4.96 -18.91 20.54
C LYS A 120 -4.17 -19.24 19.26
N LYS A 121 -4.65 -18.74 18.11
CA LYS A 121 -4.08 -19.09 16.80
C LYS A 121 -3.84 -17.90 15.88
N ILE A 122 -2.75 -17.95 15.13
CA ILE A 122 -2.52 -17.06 13.98
C ILE A 122 -3.40 -17.54 12.83
N THR A 123 -4.30 -16.69 12.35
CA THR A 123 -5.17 -17.00 11.21
C THR A 123 -4.62 -16.47 9.89
N VAL A 124 -3.92 -15.33 9.94
CA VAL A 124 -3.29 -14.74 8.76
C VAL A 124 -1.89 -14.28 9.13
N TYR A 125 -0.92 -14.58 8.26
CA TYR A 125 0.41 -13.99 8.31
C TYR A 125 0.78 -13.45 6.94
N GLY A 126 0.95 -12.13 6.86
CA GLY A 126 1.22 -11.42 5.61
C GLY A 126 2.61 -10.78 5.56
N LYS A 127 3.19 -10.75 4.35
CA LYS A 127 4.53 -10.18 4.04
C LYS A 127 4.53 -9.27 2.80
N LYS A 128 3.36 -8.81 2.39
CA LYS A 128 3.16 -8.15 1.08
C LYS A 128 3.16 -6.61 1.14
N LEU A 129 3.02 -6.03 2.33
CA LEU A 129 2.95 -4.57 2.51
C LEU A 129 4.35 -3.97 2.55
N GLU A 130 4.52 -2.79 1.97
CA GLU A 130 5.81 -2.10 1.97
C GLU A 130 6.12 -1.63 3.39
N ARG A 131 5.23 -0.82 3.96
CA ARG A 131 5.36 -0.16 5.26
C ARG A 131 4.01 -0.08 5.98
N PRO A 132 3.54 -1.17 6.64
CA PRO A 132 2.27 -1.14 7.36
C PRO A 132 2.38 -0.28 8.62
N ASP A 133 1.42 0.62 8.83
CA ASP A 133 1.53 1.70 9.84
C ASP A 133 0.35 1.78 10.82
N ALA A 134 -0.87 1.52 10.34
CA ALA A 134 -2.07 1.57 11.18
C ALA A 134 -3.05 0.45 10.82
N GLY A 135 -3.56 -0.26 11.81
CA GLY A 135 -4.53 -1.33 11.62
C GLY A 135 -5.71 -1.29 12.58
N LYS A 136 -6.85 -1.82 12.14
CA LYS A 136 -8.07 -2.04 12.95
C LYS A 136 -8.72 -3.35 12.54
N VAL A 137 -9.44 -3.98 13.47
CA VAL A 137 -10.09 -5.27 13.25
C VAL A 137 -11.48 -5.29 13.85
N LEU A 138 -12.43 -5.87 13.12
CA LEU A 138 -13.82 -6.07 13.51
C LEU A 138 -14.01 -7.41 14.24
N ASN A 139 -15.19 -7.60 14.82
CA ASN A 139 -15.50 -8.78 15.64
C ASN A 139 -15.62 -10.09 14.84
N ASP A 140 -15.81 -10.00 13.52
CA ASP A 140 -15.82 -11.12 12.58
C ASP A 140 -14.42 -11.47 12.05
N GLY A 141 -13.40 -10.68 12.40
CA GLY A 141 -12.02 -10.84 11.93
C GLY A 141 -11.72 -10.08 10.64
N THR A 142 -12.67 -9.35 10.06
CA THR A 142 -12.41 -8.41 8.96
C THR A 142 -11.49 -7.29 9.48
N PHE A 143 -10.43 -6.96 8.75
CA PHE A 143 -9.43 -6.00 9.21
C PHE A 143 -8.96 -5.04 8.12
N ILE A 144 -8.46 -3.89 8.56
CA ILE A 144 -7.83 -2.89 7.71
C ILE A 144 -6.36 -2.71 8.06
N LEU A 145 -5.57 -2.40 7.04
CA LEU A 145 -4.21 -1.92 7.19
C LEU A 145 -3.94 -0.74 6.26
N THR A 146 -3.40 0.33 6.82
CA THR A 146 -2.77 1.43 6.10
C THR A 146 -1.31 1.07 5.85
N ASP A 147 -0.87 1.20 4.61
CA ASP A 147 0.51 1.06 4.15
C ASP A 147 1.00 2.43 3.71
N ILE A 148 2.00 2.96 4.44
CA ILE A 148 2.58 4.27 4.16
C ILE A 148 3.55 4.26 2.98
N ARG A 149 3.78 3.08 2.39
CA ARG A 149 4.58 2.87 1.18
C ARG A 149 6.05 3.24 1.34
N PHE A 150 6.87 2.77 0.42
CA PHE A 150 8.28 3.10 0.34
C PHE A 150 8.50 4.54 -0.15
N GLY A 151 9.62 5.12 0.28
CA GLY A 151 10.02 6.48 -0.08
C GLY A 151 9.35 7.57 0.75
N ASN A 152 9.41 8.79 0.22
CA ASN A 152 9.01 10.03 0.91
C ASN A 152 7.74 10.68 0.32
N GLU A 153 7.06 9.98 -0.58
CA GLU A 153 5.83 10.52 -1.18
C GLU A 153 4.68 10.51 -0.17
N LEU A 154 3.84 11.54 -0.20
CA LEU A 154 2.61 11.61 0.58
C LEU A 154 1.51 10.73 -0.06
N ARG A 155 1.78 9.43 -0.17
CA ARG A 155 0.87 8.44 -0.73
C ARG A 155 0.68 7.31 0.24
N ASN A 156 -0.56 6.92 0.48
CA ASN A 156 -0.86 5.75 1.29
C ASN A 156 -1.72 4.76 0.50
N SER A 157 -1.52 3.49 0.79
CA SER A 157 -2.44 2.44 0.34
C SER A 157 -3.25 1.95 1.52
N ILE A 158 -4.55 1.79 1.34
CA ILE A 158 -5.42 1.15 2.31
C ILE A 158 -5.83 -0.21 1.79
N TYR A 159 -5.90 -1.17 2.70
CA TYR A 159 -6.34 -2.52 2.43
C TYR A 159 -7.46 -2.88 3.41
N VAL A 160 -8.46 -3.61 2.91
CA VAL A 160 -9.47 -4.30 3.71
C VAL A 160 -9.37 -5.78 3.39
N PHE A 161 -9.26 -6.60 4.42
CA PHE A 161 -9.13 -8.06 4.31
C PHE A 161 -10.23 -8.76 5.10
N ASN A 162 -10.64 -9.94 4.64
CA ASN A 162 -11.45 -10.85 5.45
C ASN A 162 -10.57 -11.60 6.48
N ALA A 163 -11.19 -12.40 7.34
CA ALA A 163 -10.50 -13.17 8.38
C ALA A 163 -9.55 -14.26 7.85
N GLN A 164 -9.66 -14.60 6.55
CA GLN A 164 -8.81 -15.55 5.83
C GLN A 164 -7.62 -14.86 5.16
N GLY A 165 -7.59 -13.52 5.15
CA GLY A 165 -6.53 -12.72 4.55
C GLY A 165 -6.75 -12.39 3.07
N ASP A 166 -7.92 -12.73 2.51
CA ASP A 166 -8.29 -12.31 1.16
C ASP A 166 -8.56 -10.82 1.13
N THR A 167 -8.11 -10.17 0.07
CA THR A 167 -8.28 -8.72 -0.10
C THR A 167 -9.69 -8.42 -0.60
N LEU A 168 -10.51 -7.78 0.24
CA LEU A 168 -11.84 -7.28 -0.13
C LEU A 168 -11.74 -5.94 -0.85
N PHE A 169 -10.88 -5.05 -0.36
CA PHE A 169 -10.64 -3.74 -0.95
C PHE A 169 -9.16 -3.38 -0.89
N LYS A 170 -8.67 -2.74 -1.95
CA LYS A 170 -7.34 -2.13 -2.01
C LYS A 170 -7.41 -0.88 -2.85
N ARG A 171 -6.84 0.21 -2.35
CA ARG A 171 -6.64 1.43 -3.14
C ARG A 171 -5.46 2.24 -2.65
N THR A 172 -4.75 2.87 -3.57
CA THR A 172 -3.71 3.86 -3.28
C THR A 172 -4.28 5.26 -3.50
N PHE A 173 -3.97 6.17 -2.59
CA PHE A 173 -4.36 7.58 -2.63
C PHE A 173 -3.10 8.46 -2.69
N GLY A 174 -3.22 9.58 -3.38
CA GLY A 174 -2.21 10.64 -3.50
C GLY A 174 -2.15 11.59 -2.29
N ALA A 175 -2.61 11.12 -1.13
CA ALA A 175 -2.65 11.87 0.11
C ALA A 175 -2.39 10.94 1.31
N SER A 176 -1.98 11.54 2.42
CA SER A 176 -1.78 10.82 3.68
C SER A 176 -3.11 10.57 4.38
N ILE A 177 -3.38 9.31 4.72
CA ILE A 177 -4.53 8.85 5.50
C ILE A 177 -4.19 9.06 6.97
N ALA A 178 -4.87 10.01 7.61
CA ALA A 178 -4.71 10.27 9.04
C ALA A 178 -5.54 9.31 9.90
N ASN A 179 -6.73 8.95 9.43
CA ASN A 179 -7.61 8.02 10.13
C ASN A 179 -8.35 7.13 9.14
N SER A 180 -8.56 5.88 9.56
CA SER A 180 -9.37 4.90 8.85
C SER A 180 -10.36 4.23 9.81
N HIS A 181 -11.55 3.91 9.30
CA HIS A 181 -12.61 3.25 10.04
C HIS A 181 -13.45 2.37 9.12
N LEU A 182 -13.78 1.17 9.58
CA LEU A 182 -14.80 0.33 8.95
C LEU A 182 -16.07 0.38 9.78
N SER A 183 -17.21 0.49 9.10
CA SER A 183 -18.52 0.32 9.73
C SER A 183 -18.67 -1.07 10.36
N SER A 184 -19.61 -1.19 11.30
CA SER A 184 -20.07 -2.51 11.75
C SER A 184 -20.50 -3.34 10.53
N GLY A 185 -19.95 -4.55 10.38
CA GLY A 185 -20.13 -5.42 9.21
C GLY A 185 -19.20 -5.15 8.02
N GLY A 186 -18.26 -4.22 8.11
CA GLY A 186 -17.16 -4.08 7.14
C GLY A 186 -17.54 -3.57 5.75
N LYS A 187 -18.78 -3.14 5.54
CA LYS A 187 -19.28 -2.71 4.22
C LYS A 187 -18.85 -1.31 3.82
N ILE A 188 -18.69 -0.40 4.79
CA ILE A 188 -18.36 0.99 4.54
C ILE A 188 -16.99 1.33 5.13
N LEU A 189 -16.09 1.85 4.30
CA LEU A 189 -14.78 2.37 4.69
C LEU A 189 -14.83 3.89 4.72
N THR A 190 -14.50 4.49 5.86
CA THR A 190 -14.32 5.93 6.03
C THR A 190 -12.84 6.25 6.19
N LEU A 191 -12.35 7.20 5.39
CA LEU A 191 -10.96 7.66 5.42
C LEU A 191 -10.92 9.17 5.62
N THR A 192 -10.11 9.64 6.57
CA THR A 192 -9.80 11.06 6.75
C THR A 192 -8.38 11.33 6.29
N PHE A 193 -8.21 12.31 5.41
CA PHE A 193 -6.91 12.73 4.88
C PHE A 193 -6.45 14.03 5.55
N TRP A 194 -5.18 14.13 5.94
CA TRP A 194 -4.61 15.32 6.62
C TRP A 194 -3.70 16.18 5.73
N GLY A 195 -3.17 15.63 4.63
CA GLY A 195 -2.32 16.40 3.71
C GLY A 195 -1.91 15.62 2.47
N GLY A 196 -1.38 16.35 1.48
CA GLY A 196 -0.99 15.85 0.16
C GLY A 196 -1.11 16.94 -0.90
N SER A 197 -0.46 16.76 -2.04
CA SER A 197 -0.59 17.67 -3.19
C SER A 197 -1.80 17.35 -4.08
N GLY A 198 -2.50 16.24 -3.81
CA GLY A 198 -3.64 15.78 -4.59
C GLY A 198 -4.98 16.36 -4.15
N THR A 199 -5.99 16.17 -5.00
CA THR A 199 -7.38 16.58 -4.75
C THR A 199 -8.05 15.85 -3.57
N GLU A 200 -7.36 14.88 -2.97
CA GLU A 200 -7.82 14.06 -1.85
C GLU A 200 -7.45 14.66 -0.49
N ALA A 201 -6.48 15.58 -0.45
CA ALA A 201 -6.03 16.19 0.79
C ALA A 201 -7.17 16.91 1.53
N ASN A 202 -7.15 16.86 2.87
CA ASN A 202 -8.11 17.55 3.73
C ASN A 202 -9.58 17.16 3.49
N LYS A 203 -9.83 15.91 3.11
CA LYS A 203 -11.17 15.38 2.89
C LYS A 203 -11.45 14.16 3.75
N VAL A 204 -12.74 13.87 3.91
CA VAL A 204 -13.28 12.62 4.41
C VAL A 204 -13.96 11.91 3.25
N TYR A 205 -13.54 10.67 2.99
CA TYR A 205 -14.12 9.82 1.96
C TYR A 205 -14.94 8.73 2.63
N THR A 206 -16.12 8.47 2.10
CA THR A 206 -16.92 7.28 2.42
C THR A 206 -16.93 6.39 1.19
N ILE A 207 -16.57 5.13 1.36
CA ILE A 207 -16.37 4.18 0.27
C ILE A 207 -17.14 2.91 0.59
N ASP A 208 -17.90 2.44 -0.38
CA ASP A 208 -18.50 1.11 -0.34
C ASP A 208 -17.43 0.07 -0.69
N VAL A 209 -17.17 -0.87 0.22
CA VAL A 209 -16.06 -1.83 0.13
C VAL A 209 -16.29 -2.85 -0.99
N GLU A 210 -17.54 -3.27 -1.18
CA GLU A 210 -17.92 -4.31 -2.15
C GLU A 210 -17.88 -3.76 -3.58
N THR A 211 -18.59 -2.66 -3.83
CA THR A 211 -18.64 -2.01 -5.14
C THR A 211 -17.40 -1.18 -5.43
N LYS A 212 -16.56 -0.91 -4.42
CA LYS A 212 -15.35 -0.09 -4.46
C LYS A 212 -15.61 1.37 -4.86
N LYS A 213 -16.87 1.80 -4.82
CA LYS A 213 -17.30 3.15 -5.21
C LYS A 213 -17.13 4.14 -4.06
N ILE A 214 -16.62 5.33 -4.39
CA ILE A 214 -16.62 6.45 -3.44
C ILE A 214 -18.05 7.01 -3.40
N MET A 215 -18.71 6.85 -2.26
CA MET A 215 -20.08 7.31 -2.02
C MET A 215 -20.13 8.80 -1.70
N SER A 216 -19.12 9.30 -0.98
CA SER A 216 -19.06 10.72 -0.62
C SER A 216 -17.63 11.24 -0.48
N ARG A 217 -17.46 12.54 -0.72
CA ARG A 217 -16.24 13.30 -0.48
C ARG A 217 -16.64 14.61 0.19
N LYS A 218 -16.28 14.77 1.47
CA LYS A 218 -16.58 15.98 2.24
C LYS A 218 -15.28 16.63 2.70
N PRO A 219 -15.23 17.95 2.92
CA PRO A 219 -14.12 18.56 3.66
C PRO A 219 -13.94 17.87 5.01
N ALA A 220 -12.69 17.70 5.44
CA ALA A 220 -12.42 17.17 6.76
C ALA A 220 -12.88 18.15 7.86
N PRO A 221 -13.32 17.67 9.03
CA PRO A 221 -13.90 18.52 10.07
C PRO A 221 -13.00 19.68 10.50
N HIS A 222 -11.68 19.48 10.50
CA HIS A 222 -10.69 20.52 10.83
C HIS A 222 -10.58 21.64 9.78
N CYS A 223 -11.18 21.47 8.61
CA CYS A 223 -11.17 22.46 7.52
C CYS A 223 -12.48 23.25 7.39
N ILE A 224 -13.51 22.91 8.16
CA ILE A 224 -14.78 23.64 8.15
C ILE A 224 -14.59 24.85 9.07
N LYS A 225 -14.53 26.07 8.49
CA LYS A 225 -14.62 27.30 9.28
C LYS A 225 -16.00 27.34 9.93
N LYS A 226 -16.04 27.50 11.26
CA LYS A 226 -17.27 27.69 12.03
C LYS A 226 -17.95 29.00 11.65
#